data_AF-A0A7W0GGF9-F1
#
_entry.id   AF-A0A7W0GGF9-F1
#
_cell.length_a   1.000
_cell.length_b   1.000
_cell.length_c   1.000
_cell.angle_alpha   90.00
_cell.angle_beta   90.00
_cell.angle_gamma   90.00
#
_symmetry.space_group_name_H-M   'P 1'
#
loop_
_entity.id
_entity.type
_entity.pdbx_description
1 polymer ?
#
loop_
_entity_poly.entity_id
_entity_poly.type
_entity_poly.pdbx_seq_one_letter_code
_entity_poly.pdbx_strand_id
1 'polypeptide(L)'
;MLQLGETMKVIDGVTVFSDHADPNRFWYLPAPVVLADKPDGSKAFTFIKYTDKAKTGGARGGGFLMFETMLTLDKGTERSILSALRSEADDPTLEMVPFDEGSVECVALNLQGGGGTTAAAATPGGFNAVEEILGTSVPSLFGENRALFSLTLSQEGSTILEQALARQAAPIGVIYKLKFTALRPSLHVRIKADLERVYDELSAGLSANVAWFGASIEAAFQKLVQEGVIDIKVLTFSTDTDLKDKEKWALDFFKDNLLSTWFSPSLSPQSVPAAGTIAPTLPTRPGGGTTPAGGPTPPGGPRLPVSGPGSTPGQPGGGQPLPGPPPGGGAVTPPVAGPTPATGTSSG
;
A
#
# COMPACT_ATOMS: atom_id res chain seq x y z
N MET A 1 10.71 6.08 -7.56
CA MET A 1 9.65 5.34 -6.85
C MET A 1 10.22 4.77 -5.56
N LEU A 2 9.45 4.86 -4.48
CA LEU A 2 9.90 4.41 -3.16
C LEU A 2 10.06 2.88 -3.10
N GLN A 3 11.08 2.42 -2.39
CA GLN A 3 11.44 1.00 -2.27
C GLN A 3 11.21 0.47 -0.85
N LEU A 4 10.56 -0.69 -0.73
CA LEU A 4 10.37 -1.40 0.54
C LEU A 4 11.55 -2.36 0.81
N GLY A 5 11.66 -2.86 2.03
CA GLY A 5 12.68 -3.86 2.41
C GLY A 5 13.88 -3.22 3.11
N GLU A 6 15.10 -3.64 2.76
CA GLU A 6 16.32 -3.33 3.53
C GLU A 6 16.63 -1.86 3.72
N THR A 7 16.22 -1.03 2.77
CA THR A 7 16.48 0.41 2.80
C THR A 7 15.47 1.16 3.67
N MET A 8 14.44 0.47 4.18
CA MET A 8 13.51 1.00 5.17
C MET A 8 14.21 1.11 6.52
N LYS A 9 14.13 2.30 7.12
CA LYS A 9 14.67 2.57 8.44
C LYS A 9 13.78 3.52 9.21
N VAL A 10 13.92 3.49 10.53
CA VAL A 10 13.24 4.42 11.43
C VAL A 10 14.30 5.34 12.01
N ILE A 11 14.20 6.64 11.73
CA ILE A 11 15.08 7.68 12.26
C ILE A 11 14.19 8.65 13.04
N ASP A 12 14.49 8.86 14.32
CA ASP A 12 13.69 9.71 15.23
C ASP A 12 12.19 9.37 15.22
N GLY A 13 11.85 8.09 15.13
CA GLY A 13 10.47 7.61 15.11
C GLY A 13 9.75 7.79 13.76
N VAL A 14 10.43 8.30 12.74
CA VAL A 14 9.90 8.48 11.38
C VAL A 14 10.44 7.38 10.47
N THR A 15 9.53 6.71 9.77
CA THR A 15 9.89 5.72 8.75
C THR A 15 10.36 6.42 7.49
N VAL A 16 11.56 6.05 7.03
CA VAL A 16 12.22 6.56 5.83
C VAL A 16 12.53 5.41 4.87
N PHE A 17 12.36 5.65 3.58
CA PHE A 17 12.64 4.72 2.47
C PHE A 17 13.59 5.36 1.46
N SER A 18 14.37 4.56 0.74
CA SER A 18 15.15 5.05 -0.41
C SER A 18 14.32 5.04 -1.70
N ASP A 19 14.70 5.88 -2.66
CA ASP A 19 14.24 5.76 -4.04
C ASP A 19 15.01 4.67 -4.80
N HIS A 20 14.33 3.97 -5.70
CA HIS A 20 14.93 2.94 -6.54
C HIS A 20 15.91 3.44 -7.61
N ALA A 21 15.81 4.71 -8.05
CA ALA A 21 16.53 5.24 -9.21
C ALA A 21 17.44 6.41 -8.85
N ASP A 22 17.12 7.15 -7.80
CA ASP A 22 17.89 8.29 -7.33
C ASP A 22 18.51 7.96 -5.96
N PRO A 23 19.84 7.72 -5.88
CA PRO A 23 20.50 7.34 -4.64
C PRO A 23 20.48 8.46 -3.57
N ASN A 24 20.20 9.69 -3.99
CA ASN A 24 20.09 10.84 -3.09
C ASN A 24 18.64 11.14 -2.67
N ARG A 25 17.64 10.40 -3.17
CA ARG A 25 16.24 10.65 -2.84
C ARG A 25 15.71 9.67 -1.81
N PHE A 26 15.10 10.23 -0.77
CA PHE A 26 14.47 9.48 0.29
C PHE A 26 13.02 9.92 0.50
N TRP A 27 12.19 8.98 0.92
CA TRP A 27 10.77 9.14 1.15
C TRP A 27 10.45 8.96 2.63
N TYR A 28 9.55 9.74 3.22
CA TYR A 28 9.13 9.53 4.61
C TYR A 28 7.62 9.35 4.77
N LEU A 29 7.23 8.56 5.77
CA LEU A 29 5.85 8.54 6.26
C LEU A 29 5.64 9.72 7.22
N PRO A 30 4.63 10.57 6.98
CA PRO A 30 4.48 11.78 7.77
C PRO A 30 3.87 11.45 9.15
N ALA A 31 4.49 12.01 10.19
CA ALA A 31 4.01 12.00 11.56
C ALA A 31 4.63 13.22 12.30
N PRO A 32 3.94 13.82 13.27
CA PRO A 32 2.59 13.51 13.77
C PRO A 32 1.46 14.26 13.03
N VAL A 33 0.20 13.93 13.34
CA VAL A 33 -0.97 14.75 12.98
C VAL A 33 -0.99 15.98 13.89
N VAL A 34 -1.07 17.17 13.30
CA VAL A 34 -1.14 18.45 14.05
C VAL A 34 -2.27 19.32 13.54
N LEU A 35 -2.64 20.35 14.32
CA LEU A 35 -3.49 21.42 13.81
C LEU A 35 -2.75 22.24 12.75
N ALA A 36 -3.43 22.50 11.64
CA ALA A 36 -2.88 23.31 10.57
C ALA A 36 -2.65 24.76 11.02
N ASP A 37 -1.67 25.41 10.42
CA ASP A 37 -1.40 26.82 10.61
C ASP A 37 -2.19 27.66 9.59
N LYS A 38 -2.77 28.76 10.06
CA LYS A 38 -3.35 29.83 9.25
C LYS A 38 -2.24 30.73 8.68
N PRO A 39 -2.52 31.54 7.66
CA PRO A 39 -1.54 32.48 7.10
C PRO A 39 -0.97 33.49 8.11
N ASP A 40 -1.69 33.76 9.20
CA ASP A 40 -1.26 34.65 10.28
C ASP A 40 -0.40 33.95 11.36
N GLY A 41 -0.10 32.66 11.18
CA GLY A 41 0.67 31.85 12.13
C GLY A 41 -0.12 31.31 13.32
N SER A 42 -1.42 31.62 13.43
CA SER A 42 -2.30 31.02 14.44
C SER A 42 -2.80 29.64 14.01
N LYS A 43 -3.25 28.82 14.96
CA LYS A 43 -3.83 27.51 14.60
C LYS A 43 -5.19 27.66 13.93
N ALA A 44 -5.43 26.81 12.93
CA ALA A 44 -6.71 26.62 12.28
C ALA A 44 -7.67 25.89 13.20
N PHE A 45 -8.12 26.61 14.23
CA PHE A 45 -9.03 26.15 15.27
C PHE A 45 -9.93 27.32 15.68
N THR A 46 -11.23 27.08 15.72
CA THR A 46 -12.25 28.07 16.09
C THR A 46 -13.37 27.35 16.83
N PHE A 47 -13.57 27.68 18.10
CA PHE A 47 -14.69 27.19 18.89
C PHE A 47 -15.65 28.34 19.23
N ILE A 48 -16.91 28.18 18.85
CA ILE A 48 -17.98 29.14 19.11
C ILE A 48 -19.01 28.45 19.98
N LYS A 49 -19.27 29.01 21.17
CA LYS A 49 -20.35 28.59 22.06
C LYS A 49 -21.40 29.69 22.10
N TYR A 50 -22.67 29.34 21.94
CA TYR A 50 -23.77 30.28 22.04
C TYR A 50 -24.80 29.78 23.05
N THR A 51 -25.43 30.73 23.74
CA THR A 51 -26.41 30.47 24.78
C THR A 51 -27.71 31.15 24.41
N ASP A 52 -28.82 30.57 24.85
CA ASP A 52 -30.12 31.20 24.72
C ASP A 52 -30.18 32.46 25.61
N LYS A 53 -30.38 33.63 25.01
CA LYS A 53 -30.63 34.89 25.72
C LYS A 53 -32.10 35.32 25.68
N ALA A 54 -33.00 34.56 25.05
CA ALA A 54 -34.41 34.93 24.91
C ALA A 54 -35.34 33.72 25.15
N LYS A 55 -36.03 33.74 26.31
CA LYS A 55 -37.10 32.81 26.72
C LYS A 55 -38.32 32.74 25.76
N THR A 56 -38.25 33.35 24.60
CA THR A 56 -39.32 33.43 23.60
C THR A 56 -38.70 33.22 22.22
N GLY A 57 -38.70 31.97 21.75
CA GLY A 57 -38.22 31.65 20.40
C GLY A 57 -37.74 30.21 20.18
N GLY A 58 -37.48 29.44 21.23
CA GLY A 58 -37.25 27.99 21.12
C GLY A 58 -35.91 27.55 20.49
N ALA A 59 -34.97 28.48 20.24
CA ALA A 59 -33.63 28.10 19.81
C ALA A 59 -32.83 27.59 21.03
N ARG A 60 -32.57 26.28 21.09
CA ARG A 60 -31.65 25.68 22.08
C ARG A 60 -30.24 26.22 21.88
N GLY A 61 -29.51 26.43 23.00
CA GLY A 61 -28.09 26.76 22.96
C GLY A 61 -27.25 25.63 22.35
N GLY A 62 -25.98 25.91 22.04
CA GLY A 62 -25.13 24.94 21.37
C GLY A 62 -23.73 25.47 21.09
N GLY A 63 -23.01 24.77 20.22
CA GLY A 63 -21.70 25.23 19.76
C GLY A 63 -21.30 24.71 18.40
N PHE A 64 -20.37 25.42 17.77
CA PHE A 64 -19.69 25.02 16.56
C PHE A 64 -18.20 24.96 16.84
N LEU A 65 -17.55 23.87 16.45
CA LEU A 65 -16.10 23.76 16.44
C LEU A 65 -15.64 23.55 15.00
N MET A 66 -14.76 24.41 14.50
CA MET A 66 -14.09 24.22 13.21
C MET A 66 -12.60 24.08 13.44
N PHE A 67 -11.98 23.08 12.81
CA PHE A 67 -10.53 22.92 12.86
C PHE A 67 -10.01 22.20 11.62
N GLU A 68 -8.76 22.49 11.28
CA GLU A 68 -8.05 21.84 10.19
C GLU A 68 -6.84 21.10 10.75
N THR A 69 -6.62 19.88 10.27
CA THR A 69 -5.44 19.08 10.60
C THR A 69 -4.53 18.93 9.38
N MET A 70 -3.26 18.73 9.65
CA MET A 70 -2.23 18.46 8.65
C MET A 70 -1.25 17.40 9.15
N LEU A 71 -0.65 16.69 8.21
CA LEU A 71 0.47 15.81 8.40
C LEU A 71 1.75 16.56 8.07
N THR A 72 2.54 16.87 9.08
CA THR A 72 3.78 17.63 8.92
C THR A 72 4.93 16.91 9.59
N LEU A 73 6.12 17.04 9.01
CA LEU A 73 7.37 16.62 9.63
C LEU A 73 7.96 17.82 10.36
N ASP A 74 8.24 17.65 11.65
CA ASP A 74 8.92 18.69 12.43
C ASP A 74 10.28 19.04 11.81
N LYS A 75 10.62 20.33 11.77
CA LYS A 75 11.85 20.82 11.12
C LYS A 75 13.13 20.39 11.82
N GLY A 76 13.09 20.13 13.12
CA GLY A 76 14.21 19.54 13.85
C GLY A 76 14.43 18.09 13.45
N THR A 77 13.33 17.33 13.40
CA THR A 77 13.32 15.92 12.98
C THR A 77 13.79 15.77 11.53
N GLU A 78 13.30 16.63 10.62
CA GLU A 78 13.72 16.67 9.21
C GLU A 78 15.25 16.84 9.09
N ARG A 79 15.84 17.79 9.82
CA ARG A 79 17.29 18.01 9.82
C ARG A 79 18.07 16.84 10.39
N SER A 80 17.55 16.19 11.43
CA SER A 80 18.15 15.01 12.04
C SER A 80 18.19 13.83 11.06
N ILE A 81 17.07 13.58 10.38
CA ILE A 81 16.97 12.58 9.30
C ILE A 81 17.98 12.86 8.21
N LEU A 82 17.99 14.09 7.67
CA LEU A 82 18.94 14.47 6.61
C LEU A 82 20.40 14.33 7.06
N SER A 83 20.71 14.67 8.31
CA SER A 83 22.06 14.49 8.86
C SER A 83 22.45 13.02 8.97
N ALA A 84 21.53 12.14 9.33
CA ALA A 84 21.77 10.69 9.38
C ALA A 84 21.96 10.11 7.97
N LEU A 85 21.22 10.61 6.98
CA LEU A 85 21.31 10.13 5.59
C LEU A 85 22.61 10.55 4.88
N ARG A 86 23.32 11.57 5.35
CA ARG A 86 24.60 12.03 4.78
C ARG A 86 25.74 11.01 4.85
N SER A 87 25.63 9.97 5.68
CA SER A 87 26.61 8.87 5.67
C SER A 87 26.42 7.92 4.49
N GLU A 88 25.28 7.99 3.80
CA GLU A 88 24.88 7.05 2.75
C GLU A 88 24.67 7.74 1.39
N ALA A 89 24.45 9.05 1.39
CA ALA A 89 24.19 9.87 0.21
C ALA A 89 24.91 11.22 0.34
N ASP A 90 25.44 11.74 -0.77
CA ASP A 90 26.21 12.99 -0.78
C ASP A 90 25.33 14.21 -0.49
N ASP A 91 24.14 14.26 -1.11
CA ASP A 91 23.17 15.36 -0.97
C ASP A 91 21.76 14.80 -0.82
N PRO A 92 21.41 14.23 0.35
CA PRO A 92 20.12 13.58 0.55
C PRO A 92 18.98 14.60 0.48
N THR A 93 17.95 14.24 -0.27
CA THR A 93 16.66 14.95 -0.35
C THR A 93 15.58 14.10 0.30
N LEU A 94 14.62 14.76 0.95
CA LEU A 94 13.57 14.10 1.70
C LEU A 94 12.19 14.58 1.22
N GLU A 95 11.39 13.66 0.70
CA GLU A 95 10.04 13.93 0.19
C GLU A 95 8.99 13.08 0.90
N MET A 96 7.78 13.60 1.04
CA MET A 96 6.67 12.81 1.61
C MET A 96 6.29 11.69 0.64
N VAL A 97 5.98 10.52 1.16
CA VAL A 97 5.43 9.42 0.35
C VAL A 97 4.18 9.89 -0.41
N PRO A 98 4.11 9.68 -1.74
CA PRO A 98 2.90 9.93 -2.49
C PRO A 98 1.82 8.90 -2.11
N PHE A 99 0.62 9.39 -1.79
CA PHE A 99 -0.51 8.53 -1.42
C PHE A 99 -1.46 8.38 -2.61
N ASP A 100 -1.89 7.14 -2.87
CA ASP A 100 -2.83 6.82 -3.95
C ASP A 100 -4.28 7.02 -3.50
N GLU A 101 -4.55 6.65 -2.26
CA GLU A 101 -5.87 6.74 -1.63
C GLU A 101 -5.70 7.17 -0.17
N GLY A 102 -6.73 7.84 0.36
CA GLY A 102 -6.80 8.10 1.78
C GLY A 102 -8.20 8.39 2.26
N SER A 103 -8.45 8.06 3.52
CA SER A 103 -9.63 8.50 4.25
C SER A 103 -9.23 9.14 5.57
N VAL A 104 -10.08 10.04 6.05
CA VAL A 104 -9.89 10.74 7.31
C VAL A 104 -11.17 10.71 8.12
N GLU A 105 -11.04 10.38 9.40
CA GLU A 105 -12.16 10.31 10.35
C GLU A 105 -11.84 11.19 11.56
N CYS A 106 -12.84 11.90 12.05
CA CYS A 106 -12.80 12.61 13.31
C CYS A 106 -13.45 11.75 14.40
N VAL A 107 -12.80 11.66 15.55
CA VAL A 107 -13.36 11.11 16.78
C VAL A 107 -13.57 12.27 17.74
N ALA A 108 -14.81 12.59 18.08
CA ALA A 108 -15.15 13.68 18.95
C ALA A 108 -16.21 13.25 19.97
N LEU A 109 -15.83 13.17 21.24
CA LEU A 109 -16.69 12.78 22.36
C LEU A 109 -17.44 11.45 22.09
N ASN A 110 -18.72 11.53 21.71
CA ASN A 110 -19.62 10.39 21.50
C ASN A 110 -19.83 10.02 20.01
N LEU A 111 -19.16 10.69 19.07
CA LEU A 111 -19.33 10.47 17.64
C LEU A 111 -17.98 10.26 16.94
N GLN A 112 -17.94 9.31 15.99
CA GLN A 112 -16.79 9.07 15.12
C GLN A 112 -17.25 8.95 13.67
N GLY A 113 -16.55 9.61 12.76
CA GLY A 113 -16.73 9.44 11.32
C GLY A 113 -16.09 10.53 10.48
N GLY A 114 -16.20 10.43 9.16
CA GLY A 114 -15.80 11.48 8.22
C GLY A 114 -16.85 12.58 8.09
N GLY A 115 -16.61 13.55 7.20
CA GLY A 115 -17.62 14.56 6.86
C GLY A 115 -18.95 13.97 6.42
N GLY A 116 -20.05 14.51 6.95
CA GLY A 116 -21.42 14.04 6.75
C GLY A 116 -21.93 13.04 7.79
N THR A 117 -21.16 12.77 8.85
CA THR A 117 -21.58 11.84 9.91
C THR A 117 -22.53 12.53 10.88
N THR A 118 -23.71 11.96 11.10
CA THR A 118 -24.69 12.44 12.07
C THR A 118 -24.85 11.44 13.22
N ALA A 119 -25.06 11.96 14.44
CA ALA A 119 -25.34 11.11 15.58
C ALA A 119 -26.72 10.48 15.47
N ALA A 120 -26.83 9.19 15.77
CA ALA A 120 -28.12 8.52 15.91
C ALA A 120 -28.93 9.18 17.05
N ALA A 121 -30.26 9.08 17.00
CA ALA A 121 -31.12 9.63 18.05
C ALA A 121 -30.70 9.10 19.43
N ALA A 122 -30.48 10.01 20.39
CA ALA A 122 -30.09 9.64 21.73
C ALA A 122 -31.17 8.75 22.37
N THR A 123 -30.74 7.73 23.13
CA THR A 123 -31.64 6.90 23.93
C THR A 123 -32.42 7.75 24.93
N PRO A 124 -33.62 7.32 25.38
CA PRO A 124 -34.39 8.07 26.38
C PRO A 124 -33.56 8.40 27.63
N GLY A 125 -33.47 9.70 27.96
CA GLY A 125 -32.66 10.21 29.07
C GLY A 125 -31.17 10.47 28.74
N GLY A 126 -30.72 10.14 27.53
CA GLY A 126 -29.40 10.50 27.01
C GLY A 126 -29.39 11.77 26.17
N PHE A 127 -28.20 12.23 25.82
CA PHE A 127 -27.97 13.33 24.88
C PHE A 127 -26.79 12.99 23.96
N ASN A 128 -26.76 13.61 22.79
CA ASN A 128 -25.59 13.56 21.90
C ASN A 128 -24.75 14.82 22.16
N ALA A 129 -23.47 14.66 22.54
CA ALA A 129 -22.60 15.81 22.76
C ALA A 129 -22.19 16.45 21.41
N VAL A 130 -21.81 15.61 20.45
CA VAL A 130 -21.67 15.96 19.03
C VAL A 130 -22.89 15.45 18.28
N GLU A 131 -23.54 16.35 17.54
CA GLU A 131 -24.73 16.04 16.74
C GLU A 131 -24.34 15.71 15.29
N GLU A 132 -23.33 16.39 14.75
CA GLU A 132 -22.89 16.22 13.37
C GLU A 132 -21.39 16.51 13.23
N ILE A 133 -20.72 15.74 12.37
CA ILE A 133 -19.38 15.99 11.84
C ILE A 133 -19.55 16.34 10.35
N LEU A 134 -19.26 17.59 10.01
CA LEU A 134 -19.15 18.11 8.65
C LEU A 134 -17.67 18.22 8.25
N GLY A 135 -17.43 18.38 6.95
CA GLY A 135 -16.09 18.62 6.40
C GLY A 135 -15.64 17.52 5.45
N THR A 136 -14.36 17.18 5.50
CA THR A 136 -13.74 16.24 4.57
C THR A 136 -13.84 14.78 5.04
N SER A 137 -14.01 13.85 4.12
CA SER A 137 -13.85 12.40 4.33
C SER A 137 -12.60 11.83 3.66
N VAL A 138 -12.06 12.58 2.68
CA VAL A 138 -10.79 12.32 2.00
C VAL A 138 -9.90 13.55 2.23
N PRO A 139 -8.66 13.39 2.73
CA PRO A 139 -7.75 14.52 2.91
C PRO A 139 -7.27 15.03 1.54
N SER A 140 -6.46 16.09 1.51
CA SER A 140 -5.99 16.65 0.23
C SER A 140 -5.22 15.64 -0.64
N LEU A 141 -4.58 14.60 -0.07
CA LEU A 141 -3.70 13.64 -0.77
C LEU A 141 -2.48 14.27 -1.48
N PHE A 142 -2.27 15.57 -1.28
CA PHE A 142 -1.09 16.30 -1.72
C PHE A 142 -0.62 17.26 -0.62
N GLY A 143 0.64 17.69 -0.73
CA GLY A 143 1.26 18.59 0.24
C GLY A 143 1.23 17.99 1.65
N GLU A 144 0.66 18.73 2.60
CA GLU A 144 0.60 18.34 4.01
C GLU A 144 -0.64 17.49 4.37
N ASN A 145 -1.33 16.90 3.38
CA ASN A 145 -2.52 16.06 3.59
C ASN A 145 -3.56 16.71 4.52
N ARG A 146 -3.96 17.93 4.18
CA ARG A 146 -4.87 18.72 5.01
C ARG A 146 -6.27 18.13 5.03
N ALA A 147 -6.93 18.18 6.19
CA ALA A 147 -8.32 17.77 6.38
C ALA A 147 -9.04 18.79 7.25
N LEU A 148 -10.25 19.19 6.85
CA LEU A 148 -11.06 20.19 7.53
C LEU A 148 -12.28 19.51 8.16
N PHE A 149 -12.53 19.81 9.43
CA PHE A 149 -13.70 19.34 10.16
C PHE A 149 -14.48 20.51 10.76
N SER A 150 -15.81 20.37 10.78
CA SER A 150 -16.72 21.23 11.51
C SER A 150 -17.67 20.37 12.32
N LEU A 151 -17.78 20.62 13.62
CA LEU A 151 -18.64 19.87 14.52
C LEU A 151 -19.81 20.74 14.96
N THR A 152 -21.01 20.19 14.86
CA THR A 152 -22.21 20.76 15.50
C THR A 152 -22.36 20.10 16.88
N LEU A 153 -22.41 20.91 17.92
CA LEU A 153 -22.45 20.48 19.32
C LEU A 153 -23.76 20.89 19.97
N SER A 154 -24.30 19.99 20.79
CA SER A 154 -25.42 20.33 21.68
C SER A 154 -24.98 21.33 22.77
N GLN A 155 -25.95 21.87 23.51
CA GLN A 155 -25.66 22.76 24.64
C GLN A 155 -24.76 22.10 25.69
N GLU A 156 -25.04 20.84 26.02
CA GLU A 156 -24.25 20.05 26.95
C GLU A 156 -22.87 19.74 26.36
N GLY A 157 -22.82 19.30 25.10
CA GLY A 157 -21.57 18.97 24.42
C GLY A 157 -20.62 20.15 24.29
N SER A 158 -21.12 21.34 23.94
CA SER A 158 -20.33 22.57 23.89
C SER A 158 -19.75 22.94 25.25
N THR A 159 -20.48 22.71 26.35
CA THR A 159 -20.00 22.98 27.70
C THR A 159 -18.95 21.96 28.14
N ILE A 160 -19.14 20.67 27.82
CA ILE A 160 -18.15 19.62 28.08
C ILE A 160 -16.85 19.92 27.33
N LEU A 161 -16.95 20.26 26.05
CA LEU A 161 -15.79 20.56 25.22
C LEU A 161 -15.03 21.78 25.73
N GLU A 162 -15.75 22.86 26.09
CA GLU A 162 -15.15 24.07 26.68
C GLU A 162 -14.34 23.74 27.95
N GLN A 163 -14.93 22.96 28.86
CA GLN A 163 -14.26 22.56 30.10
C GLN A 163 -13.06 21.65 29.85
N ALA A 164 -13.16 20.74 28.89
CA ALA A 164 -12.07 19.86 28.49
C ALA A 164 -10.89 20.68 27.91
N LEU A 165 -11.17 21.62 27.01
CA LEU A 165 -10.17 22.50 26.43
C LEU A 165 -9.49 23.38 27.48
N ALA A 166 -10.26 23.95 28.41
CA ALA A 166 -9.74 24.76 29.52
C ALA A 166 -8.80 23.97 30.44
N ARG A 167 -8.98 22.65 30.54
CA ARG A 167 -8.12 21.73 31.30
C ARG A 167 -7.02 21.09 30.46
N GLN A 168 -6.81 21.56 29.22
CA GLN A 168 -5.85 21.01 28.28
C GLN A 168 -6.05 19.50 28.00
N ALA A 169 -7.29 19.01 28.13
CA ALA A 169 -7.63 17.66 27.68
C ALA A 169 -7.82 17.65 26.15
N ALA A 170 -7.61 16.49 25.53
CA ALA A 170 -7.80 16.27 24.10
C ALA A 170 -9.01 15.37 23.84
N PRO A 171 -10.26 15.89 23.93
CA PRO A 171 -11.48 15.10 23.70
C PRO A 171 -11.77 14.83 22.22
N ILE A 172 -10.89 15.28 21.33
CA ILE A 172 -11.02 15.19 19.87
C ILE A 172 -9.72 14.62 19.30
N GLY A 173 -9.85 13.65 18.41
CA GLY A 173 -8.77 13.06 17.64
C GLY A 173 -9.13 12.95 16.16
N VAL A 174 -8.10 12.89 15.31
CA VAL A 174 -8.27 12.65 13.87
C VAL A 174 -7.43 11.45 13.47
N ILE A 175 -8.04 10.56 12.69
CA ILE A 175 -7.43 9.33 12.22
C ILE A 175 -7.29 9.42 10.71
N TYR A 176 -6.05 9.34 10.23
CA TYR A 176 -5.74 9.23 8.82
C TYR A 176 -5.50 7.76 8.46
N LYS A 177 -6.16 7.28 7.42
CA LYS A 177 -5.93 5.96 6.81
C LYS A 177 -5.44 6.21 5.39
N LEU A 178 -4.15 6.07 5.15
CA LEU A 178 -3.53 6.38 3.86
C LEU A 178 -2.97 5.10 3.23
N LYS A 179 -3.08 5.01 1.91
CA LYS A 179 -2.50 3.93 1.10
C LYS A 179 -1.52 4.53 0.11
N PHE A 180 -0.39 3.85 -0.08
CA PHE A 180 0.63 4.23 -1.04
C PHE A 180 1.19 2.98 -1.73
N THR A 181 1.67 3.18 -2.95
CA THR A 181 2.29 2.14 -3.77
C THR A 181 3.80 2.24 -3.70
N ALA A 182 4.45 1.09 -3.56
CA ALA A 182 5.89 1.00 -3.39
C ALA A 182 6.49 -0.18 -4.19
N LEU A 183 7.74 -0.04 -4.60
CA LEU A 183 8.49 -1.13 -5.21
C LEU A 183 8.94 -2.12 -4.14
N ARG A 184 8.57 -3.38 -4.32
CA ARG A 184 9.20 -4.48 -3.59
C ARG A 184 10.47 -4.87 -4.33
N PRO A 185 11.62 -5.02 -3.65
CA PRO A 185 12.83 -5.51 -4.26
C PRO A 185 12.58 -6.86 -4.92
N SER A 186 13.18 -7.09 -6.09
CA SER A 186 13.17 -8.40 -6.72
C SER A 186 13.96 -9.38 -5.86
N LEU A 187 13.31 -10.49 -5.51
CA LEU A 187 13.98 -11.58 -4.80
C LEU A 187 14.90 -12.30 -5.79
N HIS A 188 16.20 -12.02 -5.74
CA HIS A 188 17.19 -12.75 -6.54
C HIS A 188 17.68 -13.97 -5.76
N VAL A 189 17.20 -15.16 -6.11
CA VAL A 189 17.72 -16.42 -5.56
C VAL A 189 18.56 -17.13 -6.60
N ARG A 190 19.77 -17.53 -6.23
CA ARG A 190 20.60 -18.44 -7.00
C ARG A 190 20.68 -19.77 -6.27
N ILE A 191 20.11 -20.81 -6.87
CA ILE A 191 20.17 -22.17 -6.34
C ILE A 191 21.22 -22.95 -7.12
N LYS A 192 22.19 -23.51 -6.44
CA LYS A 192 23.13 -24.51 -6.97
C LYS A 192 22.81 -25.84 -6.30
N ALA A 193 22.40 -26.84 -7.07
CA ALA A 193 22.12 -28.17 -6.53
C ALA A 193 22.86 -29.23 -7.35
N ASP A 194 23.43 -30.22 -6.67
CA ASP A 194 23.90 -31.45 -7.31
C ASP A 194 22.71 -32.39 -7.54
N LEU A 195 22.19 -32.36 -8.76
CA LEU A 195 20.96 -33.05 -9.13
C LEU A 195 21.07 -34.58 -9.02
N GLU A 196 22.25 -35.16 -9.23
CA GLU A 196 22.44 -36.62 -9.14
C GLU A 196 22.31 -37.08 -7.68
N ARG A 197 22.98 -36.39 -6.75
CA ARG A 197 22.90 -36.70 -5.32
C ARG A 197 21.50 -36.47 -4.74
N VAL A 198 20.84 -35.38 -5.16
CA VAL A 198 19.47 -35.08 -4.73
C VAL A 198 18.52 -36.19 -5.18
N TYR A 199 18.67 -36.70 -6.40
CA TYR A 199 17.84 -37.78 -6.92
C TYR A 199 18.08 -39.11 -6.20
N ASP A 200 19.33 -39.47 -5.93
CA ASP A 200 19.68 -40.74 -5.27
C ASP A 200 19.17 -40.81 -3.82
N GLU A 201 19.37 -39.74 -3.03
CA GLU A 201 18.88 -39.67 -1.64
C GLU A 201 17.34 -39.66 -1.58
N LEU A 202 16.70 -38.93 -2.51
CA LEU A 202 15.24 -38.88 -2.59
C LEU A 202 14.66 -40.24 -3.00
N SER A 203 15.29 -40.92 -3.96
CA SER A 203 14.89 -42.27 -4.41
C SER A 203 15.10 -43.33 -3.32
N ALA A 204 16.17 -43.20 -2.54
CA ALA A 204 16.42 -44.08 -1.39
C ALA A 204 15.33 -43.92 -0.31
N GLY A 205 14.93 -42.68 0.01
CA GLY A 205 13.84 -42.41 0.95
C GLY A 205 12.46 -42.90 0.49
N LEU A 206 12.22 -42.93 -0.82
CA LEU A 206 10.98 -43.42 -1.43
C LEU A 206 10.83 -44.94 -1.45
N SER A 207 11.94 -45.68 -1.32
CA SER A 207 11.91 -47.15 -1.28
C SER A 207 11.42 -47.72 0.06
N ALA A 208 11.24 -46.88 1.08
CA ALA A 208 10.73 -47.25 2.39
C ALA A 208 9.25 -46.87 2.56
N ASN A 209 8.35 -47.88 2.46
CA ASN A 209 6.92 -47.91 2.81
C ASN A 209 6.02 -46.70 2.45
N VAL A 210 5.02 -46.98 1.60
CA VAL A 210 4.06 -46.09 0.92
C VAL A 210 3.15 -45.23 1.84
N ALA A 211 3.20 -45.41 3.17
CA ALA A 211 2.22 -44.79 4.09
C ALA A 211 2.54 -43.34 4.50
N TRP A 212 3.68 -42.76 4.13
CA TRP A 212 4.09 -41.42 4.61
C TRP A 212 4.86 -40.57 3.58
N PHE A 213 4.47 -40.67 2.31
CA PHE A 213 5.17 -40.10 1.16
C PHE A 213 5.57 -38.60 1.32
N GLY A 214 4.70 -37.77 1.90
CA GLY A 214 4.96 -36.33 2.05
C GLY A 214 6.07 -35.98 3.06
N ALA A 215 6.08 -36.59 4.25
CA ALA A 215 7.05 -36.20 5.29
C ALA A 215 8.44 -36.80 5.04
N SER A 216 8.55 -37.95 4.38
CA SER A 216 9.83 -38.56 4.01
C SER A 216 10.61 -37.69 3.01
N ILE A 217 9.89 -37.14 2.03
CA ILE A 217 10.45 -36.24 1.00
C ILE A 217 10.89 -34.91 1.63
N GLU A 218 10.08 -34.37 2.54
CA GLU A 218 10.41 -33.12 3.22
C GLU A 218 11.65 -33.26 4.11
N ALA A 219 11.75 -34.35 4.87
CA ALA A 219 12.92 -34.65 5.70
C ALA A 219 14.19 -34.87 4.85
N ALA A 220 14.09 -35.57 3.71
CA ALA A 220 15.19 -35.78 2.79
C ALA A 220 15.70 -34.45 2.20
N PHE A 221 14.80 -33.56 1.78
CA PHE A 221 15.17 -32.23 1.30
C PHE A 221 15.81 -31.36 2.38
N GLN A 222 15.29 -31.40 3.61
CA GLN A 222 15.89 -30.68 4.74
C GLN A 222 17.31 -31.16 5.01
N LYS A 223 17.55 -32.47 4.96
CA LYS A 223 18.89 -33.07 5.10
C LYS A 223 19.83 -32.64 3.97
N LEU A 224 19.38 -32.64 2.72
CA LEU A 224 20.18 -32.23 1.55
C LEU A 224 20.60 -30.74 1.59
N VAL A 225 19.75 -29.88 2.15
CA VAL A 225 20.07 -28.46 2.38
C VAL A 225 21.06 -28.32 3.53
N GLN A 226 20.88 -29.07 4.62
CA GLN A 226 21.78 -29.06 5.78
C GLN A 226 23.18 -29.61 5.46
N GLU A 227 23.27 -30.58 4.55
CA GLU A 227 24.53 -31.16 4.07
C GLU A 227 25.20 -30.33 2.96
N GLY A 228 24.57 -29.23 2.50
CA GLY A 228 25.12 -28.32 1.51
C GLY A 228 25.09 -28.84 0.06
N VAL A 229 24.31 -29.90 -0.20
CA VAL A 229 24.10 -30.45 -1.56
C VAL A 229 23.23 -29.51 -2.40
N ILE A 230 22.36 -28.74 -1.74
CA ILE A 230 21.61 -27.62 -2.30
C ILE A 230 22.12 -26.32 -1.65
N ASP A 231 22.94 -25.56 -2.38
CA ASP A 231 23.43 -24.23 -2.01
C ASP A 231 22.45 -23.17 -2.53
N ILE A 232 21.61 -22.65 -1.63
CA ILE A 232 20.67 -21.56 -1.92
C ILE A 232 21.33 -20.26 -1.51
N LYS A 233 21.72 -19.44 -2.48
CA LYS A 233 22.22 -18.08 -2.24
C LYS A 233 21.15 -17.07 -2.58
N VAL A 234 20.53 -16.49 -1.56
CA VAL A 234 19.68 -15.30 -1.73
C VAL A 234 20.60 -14.10 -1.88
N LEU A 235 20.60 -13.49 -3.07
CA LEU A 235 21.51 -12.40 -3.46
C LEU A 235 21.01 -11.02 -3.02
N THR A 236 19.77 -10.93 -2.54
CA THR A 236 19.15 -9.70 -2.04
C THR A 236 18.88 -9.90 -0.57
N PHE A 237 19.65 -9.20 0.25
CA PHE A 237 19.60 -9.33 1.70
C PHE A 237 18.24 -8.82 2.23
N SER A 238 17.90 -9.21 3.44
CA SER A 238 17.03 -8.51 4.40
C SER A 238 17.41 -9.00 5.79
N THR A 239 16.89 -8.35 6.85
CA THR A 239 17.13 -8.76 8.25
C THR A 239 17.01 -10.28 8.48
N ASP A 240 17.72 -10.81 9.48
CA ASP A 240 17.85 -12.26 9.73
C ASP A 240 16.52 -13.05 9.76
N THR A 241 15.42 -12.42 10.15
CA THR A 241 14.08 -13.06 10.16
C THR A 241 13.47 -13.14 8.76
N ASP A 242 13.55 -12.06 7.97
CA ASP A 242 13.08 -12.05 6.57
C ASP A 242 13.90 -13.00 5.69
N LEU A 243 15.17 -13.20 6.02
CA LEU A 243 16.07 -14.07 5.28
C LEU A 243 15.62 -15.54 5.35
N LYS A 244 15.25 -16.03 6.55
CA LYS A 244 14.78 -17.42 6.74
C LYS A 244 13.46 -17.68 6.02
N ASP A 245 12.53 -16.73 6.05
CA ASP A 245 11.24 -16.87 5.37
C ASP A 245 11.42 -16.87 3.84
N LYS A 246 12.34 -16.05 3.32
CA LYS A 246 12.69 -16.00 1.89
C LYS A 246 13.45 -17.24 1.44
N GLU A 247 14.37 -17.75 2.25
CA GLU A 247 15.07 -19.03 2.01
C GLU A 247 14.07 -20.19 1.99
N LYS A 248 13.16 -20.24 2.96
CA LYS A 248 12.11 -21.25 3.01
C LYS A 248 11.21 -21.17 1.77
N TRP A 249 10.75 -19.98 1.41
CA TRP A 249 9.94 -19.79 0.20
C TRP A 249 10.68 -20.24 -1.06
N ALA A 250 11.97 -19.90 -1.19
CA ALA A 250 12.77 -20.29 -2.35
C ALA A 250 13.01 -21.81 -2.41
N LEU A 251 13.20 -22.43 -1.26
CA LEU A 251 13.35 -23.87 -1.09
C LEU A 251 12.05 -24.61 -1.40
N ASP A 252 10.90 -24.09 -0.96
CA ASP A 252 9.58 -24.65 -1.28
C ASP A 252 9.26 -24.48 -2.78
N PHE A 253 9.58 -23.34 -3.39
CA PHE A 253 9.49 -23.15 -4.85
C PHE A 253 10.39 -24.13 -5.63
N PHE A 254 11.63 -24.31 -5.18
CA PHE A 254 12.56 -25.25 -5.80
C PHE A 254 12.09 -26.70 -5.68
N LYS A 255 11.58 -27.10 -4.50
CA LYS A 255 10.96 -28.42 -4.28
C LYS A 255 9.80 -28.63 -5.24
N ASP A 256 8.84 -27.72 -5.29
CA ASP A 256 7.64 -27.86 -6.11
C ASP A 256 7.98 -27.98 -7.60
N ASN A 257 8.94 -27.19 -8.07
CA ASN A 257 9.38 -27.24 -9.47
C ASN A 257 10.18 -28.52 -9.80
N LEU A 258 11.06 -28.95 -8.90
CA LEU A 258 11.90 -30.15 -9.10
C LEU A 258 11.08 -31.44 -8.99
N LEU A 259 10.19 -31.53 -8.00
CA LEU A 259 9.29 -32.67 -7.81
C LEU A 259 8.32 -32.82 -8.98
N SER A 260 7.72 -31.72 -9.46
CA SER A 260 6.82 -31.77 -10.62
C SER A 260 7.55 -32.17 -11.92
N THR A 261 8.82 -31.80 -12.06
CA THR A 261 9.62 -32.12 -13.25
C THR A 261 10.12 -33.57 -13.26
N TRP A 262 10.52 -34.11 -12.10
CA TRP A 262 11.14 -35.45 -12.01
C TRP A 262 10.18 -36.56 -11.60
N PHE A 263 9.13 -36.24 -10.85
CA PHE A 263 8.15 -37.19 -10.33
C PHE A 263 6.77 -36.85 -10.88
N SER A 264 6.61 -37.01 -12.20
CA SER A 264 5.28 -37.00 -12.82
C SER A 264 4.45 -38.17 -12.24
N PRO A 265 3.24 -37.92 -11.68
CA PRO A 265 2.39 -39.00 -11.19
C PRO A 265 1.95 -39.89 -12.37
N SER A 266 2.44 -41.13 -12.40
CA SER A 266 2.14 -42.11 -13.46
C SER A 266 0.93 -42.99 -13.15
N LEU A 267 -0.03 -42.50 -12.34
CA LEU A 267 -1.28 -43.22 -12.09
C LEU A 267 -2.34 -42.76 -13.09
N SER A 268 -2.50 -43.49 -14.19
CA SER A 268 -3.77 -43.51 -14.92
C SER A 268 -4.81 -44.24 -14.04
N PRO A 269 -5.98 -43.64 -13.72
CA PRO A 269 -6.95 -44.23 -12.79
C PRO A 269 -7.63 -45.54 -13.23
N GLN A 270 -7.17 -46.22 -14.29
CA GLN A 270 -7.88 -47.33 -14.92
C GLN A 270 -7.19 -48.70 -14.85
N SER A 271 -6.21 -48.91 -13.99
CA SER A 271 -5.80 -50.28 -13.66
C SER A 271 -5.22 -50.35 -12.26
N VAL A 272 -6.10 -50.59 -11.29
CA VAL A 272 -5.70 -51.15 -9.99
C VAL A 272 -5.94 -52.67 -10.08
N PRO A 273 -4.93 -53.52 -10.31
CA PRO A 273 -5.07 -54.94 -10.05
C PRO A 273 -4.97 -55.16 -8.54
N ALA A 274 -5.84 -56.02 -8.03
CA ALA A 274 -5.83 -56.42 -6.63
C ALA A 274 -4.49 -57.08 -6.24
N ALA A 275 -3.98 -56.69 -5.08
CA ALA A 275 -3.00 -57.37 -4.24
C ALA A 275 -1.79 -58.03 -4.93
N GLY A 276 -0.65 -57.33 -4.94
CA GLY A 276 0.67 -57.93 -5.17
C GLY A 276 1.73 -56.90 -5.57
N THR A 277 2.59 -56.52 -4.63
CA THR A 277 3.89 -55.84 -4.82
C THR A 277 3.97 -54.80 -5.95
N ILE A 278 3.60 -53.55 -5.63
CA ILE A 278 4.00 -52.37 -6.41
C ILE A 278 5.38 -51.91 -5.94
N ALA A 279 6.42 -52.27 -6.70
CA ALA A 279 7.71 -51.61 -6.60
C ALA A 279 7.66 -50.31 -7.43
N PRO A 280 8.13 -49.16 -6.91
CA PRO A 280 8.24 -47.96 -7.72
C PRO A 280 9.31 -48.19 -8.80
N THR A 281 8.96 -48.02 -10.07
CA THR A 281 9.93 -47.99 -11.16
C THR A 281 10.59 -46.62 -11.20
N LEU A 282 11.90 -46.54 -10.93
CA LEU A 282 12.68 -45.32 -11.15
C LEU A 282 12.74 -45.01 -12.65
N PRO A 283 12.57 -43.74 -13.07
CA PRO A 283 12.87 -43.35 -14.45
C PRO A 283 14.36 -43.48 -14.75
N THR A 284 14.67 -43.99 -15.94
CA THR A 284 16.03 -44.13 -16.45
C THR A 284 16.61 -42.76 -16.82
N ARG A 285 17.87 -42.53 -16.41
CA ARG A 285 18.70 -41.34 -16.69
C ARG A 285 18.58 -40.86 -18.15
N PRO A 286 18.48 -39.54 -18.42
CA PRO A 286 18.59 -39.03 -19.79
C PRO A 286 20.05 -39.13 -20.26
N GLY A 287 20.34 -40.18 -21.04
CA GLY A 287 21.60 -40.36 -21.77
C GLY A 287 21.38 -40.11 -23.25
N GLY A 288 22.21 -39.26 -23.85
CA GLY A 288 22.11 -38.88 -25.26
C GLY A 288 22.48 -39.99 -26.25
N GLY A 289 21.92 -39.87 -27.46
CA GLY A 289 22.45 -40.40 -28.71
C GLY A 289 21.94 -41.77 -29.15
N THR A 290 21.04 -41.79 -30.14
CA THR A 290 21.31 -42.19 -31.55
C THR A 290 20.01 -42.56 -32.28
N THR A 291 19.92 -42.11 -33.53
CA THR A 291 18.89 -42.40 -34.52
C THR A 291 18.80 -43.90 -34.84
N PRO A 292 17.65 -44.40 -35.32
CA PRO A 292 17.64 -44.83 -36.72
C PRO A 292 16.39 -44.43 -37.50
N ALA A 293 16.62 -44.29 -38.81
CA ALA A 293 15.66 -43.97 -39.86
C ALA A 293 14.89 -45.19 -40.38
N GLY A 294 13.70 -44.96 -40.94
CA GLY A 294 13.00 -45.88 -41.83
C GLY A 294 11.51 -45.56 -42.02
N GLY A 295 11.12 -45.00 -43.19
CA GLY A 295 9.72 -44.81 -43.62
C GLY A 295 9.04 -46.13 -44.05
N PRO A 296 7.76 -46.13 -44.51
CA PRO A 296 7.37 -45.50 -45.78
C PRO A 296 5.97 -44.82 -45.83
N THR A 297 5.68 -44.13 -46.94
CA THR A 297 4.46 -43.35 -47.31
C THR A 297 3.36 -44.18 -48.05
N PRO A 298 2.26 -43.59 -48.64
CA PRO A 298 0.86 -43.47 -48.17
C PRO A 298 -0.17 -44.29 -49.04
N PRO A 299 -1.52 -44.12 -48.93
CA PRO A 299 -2.26 -43.23 -49.87
C PRO A 299 -3.63 -42.62 -49.41
N GLY A 300 -3.93 -41.39 -49.90
CA GLY A 300 -5.14 -40.98 -50.65
C GLY A 300 -6.58 -40.90 -50.05
N GLY A 301 -7.00 -39.68 -49.65
CA GLY A 301 -8.30 -38.99 -49.96
C GLY A 301 -9.60 -39.32 -49.16
N PRO A 302 -10.67 -38.47 -49.17
CA PRO A 302 -10.87 -37.18 -49.87
C PRO A 302 -11.28 -35.94 -49.01
N ARG A 303 -11.14 -34.77 -49.66
CA ARG A 303 -11.65 -33.38 -49.39
C ARG A 303 -13.18 -33.33 -49.19
N LEU A 304 -13.91 -32.35 -48.61
CA LEU A 304 -13.84 -31.00 -47.98
C LEU A 304 -15.31 -30.75 -47.41
N PRO A 305 -15.76 -29.62 -46.78
CA PRO A 305 -15.17 -28.26 -46.70
C PRO A 305 -15.30 -27.47 -45.36
N VAL A 306 -14.50 -26.40 -45.28
CA VAL A 306 -14.80 -25.04 -44.77
C VAL A 306 -15.39 -24.84 -43.36
N SER A 307 -14.55 -24.32 -42.47
CA SER A 307 -14.78 -23.03 -41.76
C SER A 307 -13.43 -22.49 -41.25
N GLY A 308 -13.06 -21.29 -41.71
CA GLY A 308 -11.85 -20.57 -41.29
C GLY A 308 -12.10 -19.61 -40.11
N PRO A 309 -11.20 -18.64 -39.85
CA PRO A 309 -10.27 -18.73 -38.73
C PRO A 309 -10.39 -17.55 -37.73
N GLY A 310 -9.60 -17.63 -36.65
CA GLY A 310 -9.53 -16.62 -35.59
C GLY A 310 -8.60 -15.41 -35.86
N SER A 311 -8.29 -14.72 -34.74
CA SER A 311 -7.43 -13.53 -34.53
C SER A 311 -8.07 -12.20 -34.99
N THR A 312 -8.12 -11.08 -34.25
CA THR A 312 -7.30 -10.42 -33.20
C THR A 312 -8.17 -9.37 -32.47
N PRO A 313 -7.87 -8.92 -31.22
CA PRO A 313 -8.53 -7.76 -30.61
C PRO A 313 -7.73 -6.46 -30.85
N GLY A 314 -8.34 -5.49 -31.54
CA GLY A 314 -7.88 -4.11 -31.66
C GLY A 314 -8.75 -3.14 -30.85
N GLN A 315 -8.08 -2.31 -30.05
CA GLN A 315 -8.35 -0.89 -29.73
C GLN A 315 -9.74 -0.29 -30.06
N PRO A 316 -10.44 0.37 -29.11
CA PRO A 316 -11.49 1.31 -29.42
C PRO A 316 -11.06 2.76 -29.14
N GLY A 317 -10.97 3.57 -30.19
CA GLY A 317 -10.87 5.03 -30.11
C GLY A 317 -11.57 5.66 -31.32
N GLY A 318 -12.62 6.45 -31.08
CA GLY A 318 -13.28 7.23 -32.13
C GLY A 318 -14.80 7.41 -31.94
N GLY A 319 -15.20 8.18 -30.93
CA GLY A 319 -16.57 8.71 -30.76
C GLY A 319 -16.60 10.23 -30.95
N GLN A 320 -17.68 10.73 -31.52
CA GLN A 320 -17.90 12.02 -32.19
C GLN A 320 -17.68 13.33 -31.38
N PRO A 321 -17.50 14.48 -32.05
CA PRO A 321 -17.35 15.79 -31.40
C PRO A 321 -18.70 16.42 -31.01
N LEU A 322 -18.74 17.00 -29.81
CA LEU A 322 -19.85 17.81 -29.29
C LEU A 322 -19.77 19.27 -29.80
N PRO A 323 -20.92 19.97 -29.94
CA PRO A 323 -21.00 21.30 -30.53
C PRO A 323 -20.57 22.41 -29.55
N GLY A 324 -19.86 23.42 -30.08
CA GLY A 324 -19.32 24.54 -29.30
C GLY A 324 -20.36 25.59 -28.86
N PRO A 325 -20.03 26.43 -27.86
CA PRO A 325 -20.90 27.50 -27.37
C PRO A 325 -20.79 28.79 -28.22
N PRO A 326 -21.82 29.66 -28.23
CA PRO A 326 -21.90 30.84 -29.08
C PRO A 326 -21.03 32.02 -28.58
N PRO A 327 -20.70 33.00 -29.45
CA PRO A 327 -19.86 34.13 -29.08
C PRO A 327 -20.69 35.30 -28.53
N GLY A 328 -20.19 35.98 -27.50
CA GLY A 328 -20.71 37.28 -27.12
C GLY A 328 -20.25 37.82 -25.77
N GLY A 329 -19.44 38.88 -25.80
CA GLY A 329 -19.60 40.03 -24.89
C GLY A 329 -18.54 40.25 -23.81
N GLY A 330 -17.70 41.28 -24.03
CA GLY A 330 -17.28 42.19 -22.96
C GLY A 330 -15.99 41.86 -22.23
N ALA A 331 -14.86 42.33 -22.75
CA ALA A 331 -13.65 42.54 -21.96
C ALA A 331 -13.88 43.71 -20.99
N VAL A 332 -13.77 43.44 -19.68
CA VAL A 332 -13.59 44.49 -18.67
C VAL A 332 -12.16 44.36 -18.14
N THR A 333 -11.32 45.31 -18.53
CA THR A 333 -9.97 45.52 -18.00
C THR A 333 -10.05 46.09 -16.58
N PRO A 334 -9.22 45.66 -15.63
CA PRO A 334 -9.02 46.40 -14.39
C PRO A 334 -8.13 47.63 -14.67
N PRO A 335 -8.41 48.82 -14.09
CA PRO A 335 -7.56 49.98 -14.29
C PRO A 335 -6.26 49.83 -13.49
N VAL A 336 -5.16 49.98 -14.21
CA VAL A 336 -3.82 50.31 -13.71
C VAL A 336 -3.88 51.69 -13.06
N ALA A 337 -3.57 51.77 -11.76
CA ALA A 337 -3.25 53.03 -11.10
C ALA A 337 -1.74 53.27 -11.15
N GLY A 338 -1.31 54.05 -12.13
CA GLY A 338 0.00 54.71 -12.16
C GLY A 338 -0.04 56.10 -11.47
N PRO A 339 1.12 56.74 -11.25
CA PRO A 339 1.37 57.62 -10.10
C PRO A 339 1.27 59.15 -10.38
N THR A 340 1.58 59.93 -9.32
CA THR A 340 1.92 61.40 -9.23
C THR A 340 0.77 62.42 -9.18
N PRO A 341 0.92 63.64 -8.58
CA PRO A 341 2.16 64.33 -8.21
C PRO A 341 2.26 64.95 -6.79
N ALA A 342 3.50 65.29 -6.44
CA ALA A 342 3.90 66.14 -5.33
C ALA A 342 3.58 67.63 -5.61
N THR A 343 3.15 68.37 -4.57
CA THR A 343 3.44 69.81 -4.35
C THR A 343 2.98 70.30 -2.96
N GLY A 344 3.90 70.99 -2.24
CA GLY A 344 3.64 71.95 -1.14
C GLY A 344 3.27 71.33 0.21
N THR A 345 3.83 71.70 1.37
CA THR A 345 4.27 73.04 1.80
C THR A 345 5.19 72.90 3.03
N SER A 346 6.17 73.79 3.12
CA SER A 346 7.08 73.99 4.23
C SER A 346 6.42 74.68 5.43
N SER A 347 7.17 74.69 6.55
CA SER A 347 7.17 75.63 7.69
C SER A 347 6.48 75.12 8.97
N GLY A 348 7.29 74.91 10.02
CA GLY A 348 6.85 74.60 11.39
C GLY A 348 7.79 73.62 12.08
#